data_AF-A0A2W5XZT5-F1
#
_entry.id   AF-A0A2W5XZT5-F1
#
_cell.length_a   1.000
_cell.length_b   1.000
_cell.length_c   1.000
_cell.angle_alpha   90.00
_cell.angle_beta   90.00
_cell.angle_gamma   90.00
#
_symmetry.space_group_name_H-M   'P 1'
#
loop_
_entity.id
_entity.type
_entity.pdbx_description
1 polymer ?
#
loop_
_entity_poly.entity_id
_entity_poly.type
_entity_poly.pdbx_seq_one_letter_code
_entity_poly.pdbx_strand_id
1 'polypeptide(L)'
;MVAVTLTMLSALACGPLAFNQVEPTQVGLQARDVSAEFKPCGPPSDIETYLKRLPITSPWRSQLSSGWKQLQGEGADASAATEFATGSDSCTAEPGSSSSRSVSSVVARFSDDGAAQRAFQVGVFGFPTPGEDQLEPGLRQGVGTQLGAHSWLRQRTVDNRNISVALWQSHQFCIFVLAWALDSVELQRALVAIDGRAG
;
A
#
# COMPACT_ATOMS: atom_id res chain seq x y z
N MET A 1 41.54 45.34 41.97
CA MET A 1 41.69 45.37 40.50
C MET A 1 42.55 44.17 40.14
N VAL A 2 42.16 43.15 39.37
CA VAL A 2 40.99 42.84 38.54
C VAL A 2 40.82 41.31 38.65
N ALA A 3 39.60 40.82 38.92
CA ALA A 3 39.27 39.40 38.84
C ALA A 3 38.71 39.13 37.44
N VAL A 4 39.38 38.27 36.66
CA VAL A 4 38.93 37.85 35.33
C VAL A 4 38.20 36.53 35.47
N THR A 5 36.87 36.59 35.42
CA THR A 5 35.98 35.44 35.40
C THR A 5 35.85 34.91 33.97
N LEU A 6 36.43 33.72 33.72
CA LEU A 6 36.26 32.97 32.48
C LEU A 6 34.83 32.41 32.42
N THR A 7 34.01 32.94 31.50
CA THR A 7 32.65 32.45 31.25
C THR A 7 32.73 31.30 30.24
N MET A 8 32.28 30.10 30.65
CA MET A 8 32.21 28.93 29.77
C MET A 8 31.17 29.13 28.67
N LEU A 9 31.56 28.89 27.41
CA LEU A 9 30.66 28.75 26.27
C LEU A 9 29.95 27.39 26.34
N SER A 10 28.65 27.41 26.61
CA SER A 10 27.78 26.24 26.47
C SER A 10 27.49 25.98 24.99
N ALA A 11 27.93 24.83 24.48
CA ALA A 11 27.61 24.36 23.13
C ALA A 11 26.10 24.09 23.01
N LEU A 12 25.46 24.73 22.03
CA LEU A 12 24.11 24.37 21.56
C LEU A 12 24.20 23.03 20.84
N ALA A 13 23.87 21.95 21.55
CA ALA A 13 23.64 20.65 20.94
C ALA A 13 22.39 20.73 20.07
N CYS A 14 22.59 20.84 18.75
CA CYS A 14 21.55 20.59 17.76
C CYS A 14 21.26 19.08 17.78
N GLY A 15 20.31 18.65 18.60
CA GLY A 15 19.79 17.28 18.52
C GLY A 15 19.15 17.06 17.14
N PRO A 16 19.26 15.86 16.54
CA PRO A 16 18.59 15.57 15.28
C PRO A 16 17.09 15.77 15.49
N LEU A 17 16.48 16.61 14.65
CA LEU A 17 15.04 16.73 14.55
C LEU A 17 14.50 15.33 14.22
N ALA A 18 13.80 14.71 15.17
CA ALA A 18 13.06 13.49 14.91
C ALA A 18 11.92 13.84 13.95
N PHE A 19 12.15 13.69 12.66
CA PHE A 19 11.05 13.61 11.70
C PHE A 19 10.27 12.35 12.06
N ASN A 20 9.02 12.52 12.52
CA ASN A 20 8.12 11.40 12.70
C ASN A 20 7.90 10.77 11.32
N GLN A 21 8.54 9.62 11.08
CA GLN A 21 8.30 8.87 9.86
C GLN A 21 6.86 8.37 9.89
N VAL A 22 6.15 8.55 8.77
CA VAL A 22 4.82 8.00 8.61
C VAL A 22 4.95 6.48 8.57
N GLU A 23 4.18 5.79 9.40
CA GLU A 23 4.17 4.34 9.45
C GLU A 23 3.25 3.75 8.37
N PRO A 24 3.57 2.59 7.77
CA PRO A 24 2.71 1.96 6.75
C PRO A 24 1.25 1.78 7.17
N THR A 25 1.00 1.54 8.47
CA THR A 25 -0.36 1.40 9.04
C THR A 25 -1.15 2.70 9.04
N GLN A 26 -0.47 3.85 9.02
CA GLN A 26 -1.10 5.16 8.91
C GLN A 26 -1.49 5.48 7.46
N VAL A 27 -0.71 4.98 6.50
CA VAL A 27 -0.97 5.15 5.05
C VAL A 27 -2.10 4.24 4.58
N GLY A 28 -2.02 2.95 4.94
CA GLY A 28 -2.89 1.90 4.43
C GLY A 28 -4.38 2.15 4.61
N LEU A 29 -5.19 1.30 3.97
CA LEU A 29 -6.65 1.40 3.97
C LEU A 29 -7.23 1.46 5.39
N GLN A 30 -8.16 2.38 5.61
CA GLN A 30 -8.83 2.60 6.88
C GLN A 30 -10.34 2.46 6.74
N ALA A 31 -11.04 2.26 7.87
CA ALA A 31 -12.50 2.05 7.87
C ALA A 31 -13.28 3.23 7.25
N ARG A 32 -12.74 4.45 7.33
CA ARG A 32 -13.36 5.66 6.75
C ARG A 32 -13.24 5.76 5.22
N ASP A 33 -12.38 4.94 4.62
CA ASP A 33 -12.13 4.97 3.18
C ASP A 33 -13.15 4.10 2.40
N VAL A 34 -13.87 3.25 3.12
CA VAL A 34 -14.89 2.32 2.60
C VAL A 34 -16.27 2.66 3.17
N SER A 35 -17.33 2.14 2.54
CA SER A 35 -18.69 2.31 3.03
C SER A 35 -18.94 1.51 4.32
N ALA A 36 -19.94 1.91 5.11
CA ALA A 36 -20.20 1.36 6.45
C ALA A 36 -20.57 -0.15 6.49
N GLU A 37 -20.94 -0.71 5.34
CA GLU A 37 -21.20 -2.15 5.16
C GLU A 37 -19.93 -3.00 5.25
N PHE A 38 -18.77 -2.44 4.92
CA PHE A 38 -17.49 -3.12 5.05
C PHE A 38 -17.10 -3.27 6.52
N LYS A 39 -16.60 -4.44 6.87
CA LYS A 39 -16.03 -4.76 8.18
C LYS A 39 -14.55 -5.12 8.02
N PRO A 40 -13.69 -4.73 8.96
CA PRO A 40 -12.29 -5.12 8.92
C PRO A 40 -12.19 -6.64 9.06
N CYS A 41 -11.38 -7.27 8.21
CA CYS A 41 -11.07 -8.69 8.31
C CYS A 41 -10.09 -9.00 9.47
N GLY A 42 -9.58 -7.96 10.13
CA GLY A 42 -8.79 -7.99 11.35
C GLY A 42 -8.05 -6.65 11.52
N PRO A 43 -7.19 -6.53 12.54
CA PRO A 43 -6.38 -5.33 12.70
C PRO A 43 -5.40 -5.17 11.53
N PRO A 44 -5.04 -3.92 11.15
CA PRO A 44 -3.88 -3.67 10.30
C PRO A 44 -2.66 -4.40 10.88
N SER A 45 -1.89 -5.05 10.03
CA SER A 45 -0.73 -5.86 10.46
C SER A 45 0.36 -5.84 9.39
N ASP A 46 1.59 -6.17 9.75
CA ASP A 46 2.64 -6.40 8.76
C ASP A 46 2.27 -7.59 7.84
N ILE A 47 2.91 -7.67 6.67
CA ILE A 47 2.60 -8.72 5.69
C ILE A 47 2.85 -10.13 6.25
N GLU A 48 3.85 -10.35 7.09
CA GLU A 48 4.13 -11.69 7.65
C GLU A 48 3.03 -12.17 8.59
N THR A 49 2.50 -11.25 9.40
CA THR A 49 1.34 -11.49 10.26
C THR A 49 0.07 -11.66 9.44
N TYR A 50 -0.15 -10.84 8.40
CA TYR A 50 -1.26 -11.01 7.47
C TYR A 50 -1.24 -12.39 6.81
N LEU A 51 -0.07 -12.82 6.32
CA LEU A 51 0.14 -14.12 5.69
C LEU A 51 -0.30 -15.25 6.63
N LYS A 52 0.00 -15.20 7.93
CA LYS A 52 -0.39 -16.25 8.91
C LYS A 52 -1.90 -16.49 8.97
N ARG A 53 -2.74 -15.53 8.59
CA ARG A 53 -4.21 -15.70 8.55
C ARG A 53 -4.71 -16.42 7.31
N LEU A 54 -3.94 -16.40 6.22
CA LEU A 54 -4.33 -17.04 4.97
C LEU A 54 -4.09 -18.55 4.99
N PRO A 55 -4.95 -19.37 4.35
CA PRO A 55 -4.72 -20.80 4.21
C PRO A 55 -3.36 -21.09 3.55
N ILE A 56 -2.64 -22.11 4.06
CA ILE A 56 -1.32 -22.51 3.53
C ILE A 56 -1.42 -22.94 2.05
N THR A 57 -2.56 -23.48 1.65
CA THR A 57 -2.83 -23.92 0.26
C THR A 57 -3.26 -22.78 -0.67
N SER A 58 -3.39 -21.55 -0.17
CA SER A 58 -3.83 -20.41 -0.97
C SER A 58 -2.75 -19.96 -1.96
N PRO A 59 -3.04 -19.90 -3.29
CA PRO A 59 -2.12 -19.31 -4.27
C PRO A 59 -1.80 -17.86 -3.92
N TRP A 60 -2.80 -17.11 -3.45
CA TRP A 60 -2.64 -15.72 -3.00
C TRP A 60 -1.62 -15.57 -1.87
N ARG A 61 -1.62 -16.48 -0.90
CA ARG A 61 -0.60 -16.49 0.17
C ARG A 61 0.81 -16.64 -0.40
N SER A 62 1.00 -17.58 -1.34
CA SER A 62 2.29 -17.80 -1.99
C SER A 62 2.75 -16.57 -2.78
N GLN A 63 1.82 -15.94 -3.52
CA GLN A 63 2.07 -14.75 -4.31
C GLN A 63 2.43 -13.52 -3.45
N LEU A 64 1.72 -13.31 -2.34
CA LEU A 64 2.05 -12.29 -1.34
C LEU A 64 3.41 -12.55 -0.68
N SER A 65 3.71 -13.79 -0.31
CA SER A 65 4.98 -14.14 0.31
C SER A 65 6.16 -13.90 -0.63
N SER A 66 6.04 -14.30 -1.90
CA SER A 66 7.07 -14.05 -2.91
C SER A 66 7.22 -12.56 -3.21
N GLY A 67 6.11 -11.83 -3.38
CA GLY A 67 6.17 -10.39 -3.60
C GLY A 67 6.74 -9.62 -2.41
N TRP A 68 6.47 -10.06 -1.17
CA TRP A 68 7.09 -9.44 0.01
C TRP A 68 8.60 -9.65 0.04
N LYS A 69 9.09 -10.86 -0.23
CA LYS A 69 10.53 -11.13 -0.33
C LYS A 69 11.20 -10.30 -1.43
N GLN A 70 10.52 -10.12 -2.55
CA GLN A 70 11.00 -9.25 -3.62
C GLN A 70 11.12 -7.80 -3.13
N LEU A 71 10.09 -7.27 -2.46
CA LEU A 71 10.13 -5.91 -1.91
C LEU A 71 11.24 -5.73 -0.87
N GLN A 72 11.46 -6.72 -0.01
CA GLN A 72 12.59 -6.72 0.92
C GLN A 72 13.94 -6.71 0.17
N GLY A 73 14.04 -7.45 -0.94
CA GLY A 73 15.21 -7.42 -1.82
C GLY A 73 15.47 -6.04 -2.46
N GLU A 74 14.42 -5.28 -2.72
CA GLU A 74 14.48 -3.88 -3.20
C GLU A 74 14.71 -2.85 -2.08
N GLY A 75 14.78 -3.28 -0.81
CA GLY A 75 15.08 -2.44 0.34
C GLY A 75 13.86 -2.02 1.17
N ALA A 76 12.71 -2.71 1.04
CA ALA A 76 11.57 -2.46 1.92
C ALA A 76 11.89 -2.84 3.37
N ASP A 77 11.62 -1.94 4.32
CA ASP A 77 11.97 -2.10 5.73
C ASP A 77 10.76 -2.34 6.65
N ALA A 78 9.57 -1.89 6.22
CA ALA A 78 8.33 -2.03 6.95
C ALA A 78 7.16 -2.24 5.98
N SER A 79 6.08 -2.84 6.47
CA SER A 79 4.86 -3.02 5.70
C SER A 79 3.60 -2.96 6.55
N ALA A 80 2.48 -2.70 5.89
CA ALA A 80 1.14 -2.91 6.44
C ALA A 80 0.22 -3.50 5.38
N ALA A 81 -0.55 -4.51 5.79
CA ALA A 81 -1.65 -5.09 5.05
C ALA A 81 -2.94 -4.87 5.83
N THR A 82 -3.95 -4.33 5.14
CA THR A 82 -5.29 -4.13 5.69
C THR A 82 -6.31 -4.64 4.70
N GLU A 83 -7.38 -5.23 5.20
CA GLU A 83 -8.46 -5.79 4.38
C GLU A 83 -9.81 -5.52 5.02
N PHE A 84 -10.75 -5.14 4.18
CA PHE A 84 -12.15 -4.93 4.52
C PHE A 84 -13.03 -5.75 3.59
N ALA A 85 -14.11 -6.32 4.14
CA ALA A 85 -15.08 -7.06 3.36
C ALA A 85 -16.51 -6.88 3.89
N THR A 86 -17.50 -7.05 3.03
CA THR A 86 -18.92 -7.03 3.43
C THR A 86 -19.38 -8.36 4.04
N GLY A 87 -18.63 -9.44 3.83
CA GLY A 87 -18.88 -10.76 4.41
C GLY A 87 -17.58 -11.44 4.82
N SER A 88 -17.63 -12.20 5.91
CA SER A 88 -16.47 -12.84 6.52
C SER A 88 -15.85 -13.93 5.65
N ASP A 89 -16.59 -14.44 4.65
CA ASP A 89 -16.10 -15.39 3.66
C ASP A 89 -14.96 -14.83 2.81
N SER A 90 -14.91 -13.51 2.60
CA SER A 90 -13.84 -12.89 1.79
C SER A 90 -12.51 -12.78 2.53
N CYS A 91 -12.53 -12.70 3.87
CA CYS A 91 -11.35 -12.38 4.68
C CYS A 91 -10.22 -13.41 4.65
N THR A 92 -10.50 -14.61 4.16
CA THR A 92 -9.53 -15.70 3.97
C THR A 92 -9.59 -16.31 2.58
N ALA A 93 -10.47 -15.78 1.72
CA ALA A 93 -10.64 -16.24 0.36
C ALA A 93 -9.54 -15.71 -0.55
N GLU A 94 -9.33 -16.40 -1.66
CA GLU A 94 -8.57 -15.81 -2.75
C GLU A 94 -9.34 -14.60 -3.29
N PRO A 95 -8.67 -13.46 -3.56
CA PRO A 95 -9.33 -12.30 -4.12
C PRO A 95 -10.12 -12.66 -5.39
N GLY A 96 -11.40 -12.30 -5.42
CA GLY A 96 -12.30 -12.64 -6.54
C GLY A 96 -13.03 -13.97 -6.44
N SER A 97 -12.73 -14.81 -5.45
CA SER A 97 -13.39 -16.11 -5.26
C SER A 97 -14.63 -16.07 -4.36
N SER A 98 -14.86 -14.98 -3.63
CA SER A 98 -16.00 -14.82 -2.73
C SER A 98 -17.19 -14.12 -3.39
N SER A 99 -18.37 -14.33 -2.81
CA SER A 99 -19.60 -13.65 -3.24
C SER A 99 -19.75 -12.26 -2.61
N SER A 100 -19.01 -11.98 -1.55
CA SER A 100 -18.98 -10.70 -0.85
C SER A 100 -18.01 -9.71 -1.53
N ARG A 101 -18.18 -8.42 -1.25
CA ARG A 101 -17.29 -7.36 -1.75
C ARG A 101 -16.08 -7.28 -0.84
N SER A 102 -14.90 -7.01 -1.38
CA SER A 102 -13.68 -6.86 -0.58
C SER A 102 -12.71 -5.85 -1.17
N VAL A 103 -11.89 -5.27 -0.31
CA VAL A 103 -10.77 -4.42 -0.71
C VAL A 103 -9.63 -4.59 0.27
N SER A 104 -8.44 -4.77 -0.28
CA SER A 104 -7.20 -4.98 0.46
C SER A 104 -6.17 -3.96 0.00
N SER A 105 -5.43 -3.40 0.93
CA SER A 105 -4.24 -2.60 0.63
C SER A 105 -3.01 -3.23 1.25
N VAL A 106 -1.91 -3.22 0.52
CA VAL A 106 -0.57 -3.50 1.01
C VAL A 106 0.30 -2.28 0.79
N VAL A 107 0.90 -1.76 1.85
CA VAL A 107 1.83 -0.63 1.83
C VAL A 107 3.20 -1.17 2.23
N ALA A 108 4.22 -0.91 1.43
CA ALA A 108 5.61 -1.17 1.77
C ALA A 108 6.36 0.16 1.85
N ARG A 109 7.13 0.36 2.93
CA ARG A 109 8.02 1.52 3.13
C ARG A 109 9.45 1.15 2.76
N PHE A 110 10.15 2.14 2.21
CA PHE A 110 11.56 2.07 1.83
C PHE A 110 12.35 3.19 2.53
N SER A 111 13.67 3.13 2.43
CA SER A 111 14.56 4.18 2.96
C SER A 111 14.40 5.53 2.24
N ASP A 112 14.03 5.49 0.96
CA ASP A 112 13.95 6.66 0.09
C ASP A 112 13.03 6.41 -1.12
N ASP A 113 12.65 7.51 -1.78
CA ASP A 113 11.80 7.53 -2.97
C ASP A 113 12.40 6.71 -4.13
N GLY A 114 13.73 6.67 -4.25
CA GLY A 114 14.40 5.94 -5.33
C GLY A 114 14.26 4.42 -5.19
N ALA A 115 14.37 3.90 -3.97
CA ALA A 115 14.10 2.49 -3.66
C ALA A 115 12.62 2.13 -3.89
N ALA A 116 11.70 2.97 -3.44
CA ALA A 116 10.27 2.77 -3.70
C ALA A 116 9.95 2.81 -5.21
N GLN A 117 10.57 3.70 -5.97
CA GLN A 117 10.38 3.81 -7.41
C GLN A 117 10.92 2.57 -8.16
N ARG A 118 12.08 2.03 -7.77
CA ARG A 118 12.59 0.76 -8.34
C ARG A 118 11.62 -0.39 -8.09
N ALA A 119 11.11 -0.51 -6.86
CA ALA A 119 10.10 -1.51 -6.54
C ALA A 119 8.82 -1.35 -7.38
N PHE A 120 8.36 -0.11 -7.60
CA PHE A 120 7.27 0.17 -8.53
C PHE A 120 7.60 -0.28 -9.96
N GLN A 121 8.79 0.03 -10.49
CA GLN A 121 9.16 -0.34 -11.86
C GLN A 121 9.18 -1.84 -12.13
N VAL A 122 9.60 -2.65 -11.14
CA VAL A 122 9.57 -4.11 -11.28
C VAL A 122 8.14 -4.67 -11.20
N GLY A 123 7.26 -4.01 -10.44
CA GLY A 123 5.94 -4.51 -10.09
C GLY A 123 5.98 -5.48 -8.90
N VAL A 124 4.82 -5.80 -8.34
CA VAL A 124 4.72 -6.52 -7.06
C VAL A 124 3.61 -7.56 -7.07
N PHE A 125 3.74 -8.57 -6.21
CA PHE A 125 2.71 -9.58 -5.99
C PHE A 125 2.20 -10.21 -7.29
N GLY A 126 3.08 -10.53 -8.25
CA GLY A 126 2.69 -11.13 -9.54
C GLY A 126 2.04 -10.17 -10.54
N PHE A 127 1.98 -8.86 -10.24
CA PHE A 127 1.51 -7.82 -11.15
C PHE A 127 2.70 -6.98 -11.61
N PRO A 128 3.27 -7.25 -12.79
CA PRO A 128 4.34 -6.43 -13.33
C PRO A 128 3.80 -5.02 -13.65
N THR A 129 4.66 -4.01 -13.53
CA THR A 129 4.29 -2.67 -13.98
C THR A 129 4.18 -2.65 -15.50
N PRO A 130 3.03 -2.21 -16.06
CA PRO A 130 2.84 -2.17 -17.50
C PRO A 130 3.84 -1.22 -18.18
N GLY A 131 4.19 -1.54 -19.42
CA GLY A 131 4.97 -0.63 -20.27
C GLY A 131 4.25 0.70 -20.49
N GLU A 132 4.97 1.79 -20.74
CA GLU A 132 4.38 3.12 -20.93
C GLU A 132 3.46 3.18 -22.16
N ASP A 133 3.74 2.37 -23.18
CA ASP A 133 2.98 2.24 -24.42
C ASP A 133 1.93 1.11 -24.38
N GLN A 134 1.81 0.39 -23.26
CA GLN A 134 0.91 -0.72 -23.13
C GLN A 134 -0.55 -0.22 -23.04
N LEU A 135 -1.32 -0.55 -24.07
CA LEU A 135 -2.74 -0.24 -24.13
C LEU A 135 -3.55 -1.52 -23.87
N GLU A 136 -4.20 -1.59 -22.72
CA GLU A 136 -5.14 -2.65 -22.38
C GLU A 136 -6.49 -2.08 -21.96
N PRO A 137 -7.61 -2.79 -22.25
CA PRO A 137 -8.90 -2.43 -21.73
C PRO A 137 -8.90 -2.29 -20.20
N GLY A 138 -9.36 -1.13 -19.73
CA GLY A 138 -9.46 -0.83 -18.30
C GLY A 138 -8.14 -0.46 -17.61
N LEU A 139 -7.02 -0.36 -18.34
CA LEU A 139 -5.75 0.16 -17.83
C LEU A 139 -5.72 1.69 -17.89
N ARG A 140 -5.32 2.31 -16.79
CA ARG A 140 -4.98 3.73 -16.64
C ARG A 140 -3.58 3.82 -16.05
N GLN A 141 -2.77 4.76 -16.53
CA GLN A 141 -1.40 4.96 -16.08
C GLN A 141 -1.11 6.43 -15.78
N GLY A 142 -0.09 6.64 -14.94
CA GLY A 142 0.42 7.95 -14.54
C GLY A 142 -0.67 8.88 -14.03
N VAL A 143 -0.60 10.16 -14.41
CA VAL A 143 -1.57 11.18 -14.00
C VAL A 143 -3.03 10.82 -14.33
N GLY A 144 -3.24 9.94 -15.31
CA GLY A 144 -4.55 9.41 -15.66
C GLY A 144 -5.20 8.58 -14.54
N THR A 145 -4.45 8.09 -13.55
CA THR A 145 -4.98 7.36 -12.38
C THR A 145 -5.45 8.30 -11.26
N GLN A 146 -4.98 9.55 -11.25
CA GLN A 146 -5.06 10.51 -10.13
C GLN A 146 -4.24 10.11 -8.87
N LEU A 147 -3.24 9.23 -9.03
CA LEU A 147 -2.33 8.76 -7.95
C LEU A 147 -0.86 9.14 -8.23
N GLY A 148 -0.64 10.17 -9.05
CA GLY A 148 0.70 10.64 -9.44
C GLY A 148 1.28 9.94 -10.68
N ALA A 149 2.49 10.35 -11.06
CA ALA A 149 3.14 9.91 -12.30
C ALA A 149 3.57 8.44 -12.29
N HIS A 150 3.93 7.90 -11.12
CA HIS A 150 4.36 6.51 -10.94
C HIS A 150 3.19 5.66 -10.45
N SER A 151 2.20 5.48 -11.30
CA SER A 151 0.99 4.75 -10.93
C SER A 151 0.38 4.02 -12.10
N TRP A 152 -0.32 2.94 -11.80
CA TRP A 152 -1.24 2.31 -12.73
C TRP A 152 -2.44 1.72 -11.98
N LEU A 153 -3.58 1.70 -12.67
CA LEU A 153 -4.83 1.11 -12.22
C LEU A 153 -5.40 0.29 -13.36
N ARG A 154 -5.73 -0.98 -13.10
CA ARG A 154 -6.38 -1.85 -14.06
C ARG A 154 -7.69 -2.35 -13.49
N GLN A 155 -8.77 -2.17 -14.24
CA GLN A 155 -10.10 -2.68 -13.88
C GLN A 155 -10.59 -3.65 -14.95
N ARG A 156 -11.13 -4.79 -14.52
CA ARG A 156 -11.76 -5.78 -15.41
C ARG A 156 -13.07 -6.26 -14.80
N THR A 157 -14.00 -6.67 -15.63
CA THR A 157 -15.24 -7.30 -15.20
C THR A 157 -15.12 -8.81 -15.39
N VAL A 158 -15.36 -9.57 -14.32
CA VAL A 158 -15.41 -11.04 -14.28
C VAL A 158 -16.73 -11.41 -13.62
N ASP A 159 -17.55 -12.24 -14.27
CA ASP A 159 -18.87 -12.65 -13.77
C ASP A 159 -19.75 -11.47 -13.29
N ASN A 160 -19.83 -10.42 -14.12
CA ASN A 160 -20.53 -9.16 -13.84
C ASN A 160 -20.06 -8.41 -12.58
N ARG A 161 -18.84 -8.66 -12.11
CA ARG A 161 -18.22 -8.00 -10.96
C ARG A 161 -16.88 -7.42 -11.34
N ASN A 162 -16.56 -6.25 -10.79
CA ASN A 162 -15.28 -5.61 -11.06
C ASN A 162 -14.18 -6.21 -10.19
N ILE A 163 -13.09 -6.65 -10.81
CA ILE A 163 -11.79 -6.81 -10.16
C ILE A 163 -10.92 -5.63 -10.54
N SER A 164 -10.34 -4.96 -9.55
CA SER A 164 -9.48 -3.80 -9.75
C SER A 164 -8.16 -3.99 -9.03
N VAL A 165 -7.06 -3.69 -9.71
CA VAL A 165 -5.71 -3.71 -9.15
C VAL A 165 -5.08 -2.35 -9.39
N ALA A 166 -4.54 -1.74 -8.36
CA ALA A 166 -3.75 -0.52 -8.45
C ALA A 166 -2.39 -0.72 -7.80
N LEU A 167 -1.36 -0.14 -8.41
CA LEU A 167 -0.02 -0.06 -7.85
C LEU A 167 0.51 1.34 -8.12
N TRP A 168 1.08 1.97 -7.11
CA TRP A 168 1.72 3.26 -7.27
C TRP A 168 2.84 3.46 -6.27
N GLN A 169 3.75 4.36 -6.61
CA GLN A 169 4.75 4.90 -5.69
C GLN A 169 4.31 6.30 -5.26
N SER A 170 4.40 6.56 -3.96
CA SER A 170 4.19 7.88 -3.36
C SER A 170 5.24 8.07 -2.27
N HIS A 171 6.17 9.00 -2.50
CA HIS A 171 7.39 9.17 -1.70
C HIS A 171 8.11 7.83 -1.43
N GLN A 172 8.48 7.57 -0.18
CA GLN A 172 9.14 6.34 0.24
C GLN A 172 8.22 5.12 0.30
N PHE A 173 6.99 5.19 -0.22
CA PHE A 173 6.03 4.08 -0.19
C PHE A 173 5.74 3.51 -1.58
N CYS A 174 5.66 2.18 -1.65
CA CYS A 174 5.04 1.46 -2.75
C CYS A 174 3.73 0.86 -2.25
N ILE A 175 2.62 1.20 -2.89
CA ILE A 175 1.27 0.93 -2.41
C ILE A 175 0.53 0.10 -3.45
N PHE A 176 0.02 -1.04 -3.01
CA PHE A 176 -0.76 -1.97 -3.81
C PHE A 176 -2.19 -2.07 -3.26
N VAL A 177 -3.19 -1.97 -4.13
CA VAL A 177 -4.59 -2.17 -3.77
C VAL A 177 -5.23 -3.18 -4.70
N LEU A 178 -5.99 -4.10 -4.10
CA LEU A 178 -6.78 -5.10 -4.79
C LEU A 178 -8.22 -5.01 -4.30
N ALA A 179 -9.15 -4.83 -5.23
CA ALA A 179 -10.56 -4.69 -4.91
C ALA A 179 -11.42 -5.64 -5.74
N TRP A 180 -12.44 -6.22 -5.09
CA TRP A 180 -13.41 -7.13 -5.66
C TRP A 180 -14.84 -6.61 -5.45
N ALA A 181 -15.59 -6.51 -6.55
CA ALA A 181 -16.96 -6.03 -6.60
C ALA A 181 -17.14 -4.63 -5.96
N LEU A 182 -16.18 -3.73 -6.20
CA LEU A 182 -16.32 -2.29 -5.92
C LEU A 182 -16.70 -1.54 -7.20
N ASP A 183 -17.52 -0.50 -7.07
CA ASP A 183 -17.72 0.45 -8.15
C ASP A 183 -16.51 1.39 -8.29
N SER A 184 -16.44 2.12 -9.41
CA SER A 184 -15.31 3.01 -9.69
C SER A 184 -15.20 4.20 -8.73
N VAL A 185 -16.32 4.67 -8.16
CA VAL A 185 -16.36 5.81 -7.24
C VAL A 185 -15.87 5.39 -5.87
N GLU A 186 -16.35 4.26 -5.35
CA GLU A 186 -15.88 3.68 -4.09
C GLU A 186 -14.39 3.33 -4.15
N LEU A 187 -13.95 2.71 -5.25
CA LEU A 187 -12.53 2.43 -5.46
C LEU A 187 -11.71 3.72 -5.48
N GLN A 188 -12.07 4.70 -6.30
CA GLN A 188 -11.31 5.94 -6.42
C GLN A 188 -11.24 6.70 -5.09
N ARG A 189 -12.32 6.71 -4.30
CA ARG A 189 -12.34 7.27 -2.94
C ARG A 189 -11.29 6.61 -2.05
N ALA A 190 -11.23 5.28 -2.06
CA ALA A 190 -10.27 4.54 -1.25
C ALA A 190 -8.82 4.82 -1.69
N LEU A 191 -8.55 4.80 -3.00
CA LEU A 191 -7.21 5.03 -3.54
C LEU A 191 -6.68 6.43 -3.20
N VAL A 192 -7.49 7.48 -3.44
CA VAL A 192 -7.09 8.88 -3.15
C VAL A 192 -6.92 9.10 -1.64
N ALA A 193 -7.75 8.47 -0.81
CA ALA A 193 -7.62 8.59 0.63
C ALA A 193 -6.34 7.94 1.18
N ILE A 194 -5.92 6.80 0.61
CA ILE A 194 -4.63 6.16 0.93
C ILE A 194 -3.48 7.04 0.46
N ASP A 195 -3.54 7.52 -0.78
CA ASP A 195 -2.49 8.35 -1.37
C ASP A 195 -2.25 9.64 -0.59
N GLY A 196 -3.31 10.35 -0.18
CA GLY A 196 -3.21 11.57 0.62
C GLY A 196 -2.66 11.37 2.05
N ARG A 197 -2.33 10.14 2.45
CA ARG A 197 -1.64 9.83 3.71
C ARG A 197 -0.18 9.41 3.51
N ALA A 198 0.22 9.08 2.29
CA ALA A 198 1.57 8.66 1.96
C ALA A 198 2.57 9.83 1.92
N GLY A 199 2.09 11.07 1.71
CA GLY A 199 2.85 12.31 1.86
C GLY A 199 2.03 13.54 1.48
#